data_AF-A0A8S3IJP8-F1
#
_entry.id   AF-A0A8S3IJP8-F1
#
_cell.length_a   1.000
_cell.length_b   1.000
_cell.length_c   1.000
_cell.angle_alpha   90.00
_cell.angle_beta   90.00
_cell.angle_gamma   90.00
#
_symmetry.space_group_name_H-M   'P 1'
#
loop_
_entity.id
_entity.type
_entity.pdbx_description
1 polymer ?
#
loop_
_entity_poly.entity_id
_entity_poly.type
_entity_poly.pdbx_seq_one_letter_code
_entity_poly.pdbx_strand_id
1 'polypeptide(L)'
;MTAYPTVSQVRDQLELTLFPQIPDNEYLLILLDSIDQLHSDAYDCKWLPVSFASNIKCILSTLPDHGNILENLKTILNENENKNLFVHVPPFEPSTVEIVYNDWLAVKHRSLSTEQRSFIHNLMNKKHEILPLFMKLMFDIISYWHSYDKIDESLNQLNDVDDCIRYLFKRLEIVHNTVLFSRALCYMTACRSGISQNELEDVLSLDDDVLKNVFQHYIPPVRRLPGILWTRIRNDLDEYITEKEIDDAPVIY
;
A
#
# COMPACT_ATOMS: atom_id res chain seq x y z
N MET A 1 32.65 3.27 -9.05
CA MET A 1 31.56 4.19 -9.44
C MET A 1 31.07 3.76 -10.80
N THR A 2 30.01 2.96 -10.86
CA THR A 2 29.29 2.70 -12.10
C THR A 2 28.55 3.98 -12.48
N ALA A 3 29.00 4.65 -13.55
CA ALA A 3 28.27 5.79 -14.09
C ALA A 3 26.92 5.26 -14.59
N TYR A 4 25.82 5.74 -14.01
CA TYR A 4 24.49 5.45 -14.52
C TYR A 4 24.37 6.00 -15.95
N PRO A 5 23.64 5.31 -16.85
CA PRO A 5 23.42 5.81 -18.21
C PRO A 5 22.69 7.15 -18.18
N THR A 6 23.01 8.04 -19.11
CA THR A 6 22.26 9.30 -19.27
C THR A 6 20.86 9.04 -19.84
N VAL A 7 19.95 9.98 -19.63
CA VAL A 7 18.58 9.97 -20.18
C VAL A 7 18.56 9.64 -21.69
N SER A 8 19.46 10.25 -22.47
CA SER A 8 19.59 9.96 -23.91
C SER A 8 20.09 8.55 -24.21
N GLN A 9 21.05 8.05 -23.43
CA GLN A 9 21.57 6.69 -23.60
C GLN A 9 20.49 5.64 -23.34
N VAL A 10 19.61 5.86 -22.35
CA VAL A 10 18.47 4.98 -22.09
C VAL A 10 17.53 4.94 -23.29
N ARG A 11 17.17 6.09 -23.83
CA ARG A 11 16.30 6.18 -25.02
C ARG A 11 16.91 5.47 -26.22
N ASP A 12 18.17 5.75 -26.52
CA ASP A 12 18.88 5.17 -27.66
C ASP A 12 18.99 3.64 -27.52
N GLN A 13 19.20 3.13 -26.31
CA GLN A 13 19.20 1.69 -26.08
C GLN A 13 17.84 1.06 -26.34
N LEU A 14 16.75 1.70 -25.93
CA LEU A 14 15.40 1.21 -26.21
C LEU A 14 15.11 1.22 -27.73
N GLU A 15 15.30 2.36 -28.38
CA GLU A 15 14.93 2.57 -29.80
C GLU A 15 15.86 1.84 -30.78
N LEU A 16 17.17 1.84 -30.54
CA LEU A 16 18.15 1.34 -31.52
C LEU A 16 18.62 -0.09 -31.23
N THR A 17 18.41 -0.58 -29.99
CA THR A 17 18.91 -1.90 -29.60
C THR A 17 17.79 -2.85 -29.24
N LEU A 18 16.92 -2.49 -28.29
CA LEU A 18 15.91 -3.40 -27.76
C LEU A 18 14.76 -3.61 -28.75
N PHE A 19 14.09 -2.53 -29.18
CA PHE A 19 12.90 -2.63 -30.03
C PHE A 19 13.15 -3.28 -31.39
N PRO A 20 14.27 -3.02 -32.10
CA PRO A 20 14.56 -3.68 -33.37
C PRO A 20 14.84 -5.19 -33.25
N GLN A 21 15.15 -5.68 -32.05
CA GLN A 21 15.37 -7.11 -31.81
C GLN A 21 14.06 -7.86 -31.56
N ILE A 22 12.94 -7.16 -31.33
CA ILE A 22 11.64 -7.79 -31.12
C ILE A 22 11.06 -8.19 -32.48
N PRO A 23 10.84 -9.49 -32.73
CA PRO A 23 10.26 -9.95 -33.99
C PRO A 23 8.86 -9.38 -34.23
N ASP A 24 8.52 -9.07 -35.48
CA ASP A 24 7.21 -8.49 -35.86
C ASP A 24 6.01 -9.40 -35.50
N ASN A 25 6.24 -10.70 -35.34
CA ASN A 25 5.23 -11.69 -34.96
C ASN A 25 5.12 -11.89 -33.44
N GLU A 26 5.88 -11.16 -32.64
CA GLU A 26 5.84 -11.18 -31.17
C GLU A 26 5.36 -9.85 -30.62
N TYR A 27 4.65 -9.88 -29.49
CA TYR A 27 4.12 -8.70 -28.82
C TYR A 27 4.91 -8.38 -27.56
N LEU A 28 5.33 -7.13 -27.41
CA LEU A 28 5.97 -6.62 -26.20
C LEU A 28 5.06 -5.58 -25.52
N LEU A 29 4.71 -5.84 -24.26
CA LEU A 29 4.03 -4.88 -23.40
C LEU A 29 4.98 -4.44 -22.28
N ILE A 30 5.24 -3.14 -22.22
CA ILE A 30 6.06 -2.49 -21.20
C ILE A 30 5.12 -1.80 -20.22
N LEU A 31 5.23 -2.14 -18.94
CA LEU A 31 4.47 -1.53 -17.85
C LEU A 31 5.45 -0.80 -16.92
N LEU A 32 5.30 0.52 -16.81
CA LEU A 32 6.14 1.38 -15.97
C LEU A 32 5.29 1.97 -14.87
N ASP A 33 5.35 1.37 -13.69
CA ASP A 33 4.57 1.84 -12.55
C ASP A 33 5.28 2.99 -11.82
N SER A 34 4.53 4.04 -11.50
CA SER A 34 4.92 5.19 -10.68
C SER A 34 6.23 5.83 -11.13
N ILE A 35 6.27 6.35 -12.37
CA ILE A 35 7.46 7.03 -12.90
C ILE A 35 7.84 8.30 -12.11
N ASP A 36 6.93 8.81 -11.28
CA ASP A 36 7.18 9.85 -10.27
C ASP A 36 8.16 9.44 -9.16
N GLN A 37 8.45 8.15 -8.99
CA GLN A 37 9.47 7.65 -8.06
C GLN A 37 10.88 7.62 -8.67
N LEU A 38 11.01 7.92 -9.97
CA LEU A 38 12.32 8.08 -10.59
C LEU A 38 13.05 9.29 -10.00
N HIS A 39 14.37 9.35 -10.22
CA HIS A 39 15.14 10.51 -9.82
C HIS A 39 14.75 11.74 -10.67
N SER A 40 14.89 12.94 -10.12
CA SER A 40 14.34 14.17 -10.70
C SER A 40 14.88 14.53 -12.10
N ASP A 41 16.03 13.99 -12.49
CA ASP A 41 16.61 14.13 -13.82
C ASP A 41 15.84 13.35 -14.91
N ALA A 42 14.98 12.40 -14.52
CA ALA A 42 14.10 11.67 -15.44
C ALA A 42 12.73 12.35 -15.67
N TYR A 43 12.38 13.40 -14.90
CA TYR A 43 11.05 14.00 -14.93
C TYR A 43 10.74 14.77 -16.22
N ASP A 44 11.76 15.14 -17.00
CA ASP A 44 11.58 15.74 -18.32
C ASP A 44 11.06 14.73 -19.37
N CYS A 45 11.00 13.45 -19.02
CA CYS A 45 10.49 12.34 -19.82
C CYS A 45 11.16 12.16 -21.19
N LYS A 46 12.31 12.81 -21.46
CA LYS A 46 12.99 12.71 -22.76
C LYS A 46 13.67 11.36 -22.99
N TRP A 47 13.82 10.56 -21.94
CA TRP A 47 14.30 9.18 -22.04
C TRP A 47 13.24 8.25 -22.64
N LEU A 48 11.96 8.64 -22.62
CA LEU A 48 10.87 7.81 -23.11
C LEU A 48 10.80 7.89 -24.65
N PRO A 49 10.80 6.74 -25.35
CA PRO A 49 10.52 6.70 -26.78
C PRO A 49 9.11 7.22 -27.09
N VAL A 50 8.97 8.01 -28.14
CA VAL A 50 7.68 8.62 -28.55
C VAL A 50 6.97 7.84 -29.65
N SER A 51 7.67 6.89 -30.28
CA SER A 51 7.15 6.05 -31.35
C SER A 51 7.47 4.59 -31.06
N PHE A 52 6.46 3.74 -31.19
CA PHE A 52 6.57 2.31 -30.98
C PHE A 52 6.05 1.59 -32.22
N ALA A 53 6.66 0.44 -32.55
CA ALA A 53 6.12 -0.47 -33.56
C ALA A 53 4.73 -0.98 -33.14
N SER A 54 3.93 -1.46 -34.10
CA SER A 54 2.53 -1.85 -33.85
C SER A 54 2.39 -2.99 -32.82
N ASN A 55 3.41 -3.84 -32.73
CA ASN A 55 3.53 -4.97 -31.81
C ASN A 55 4.12 -4.60 -30.43
N ILE A 56 4.56 -3.35 -30.24
CA ILE A 56 5.11 -2.86 -28.97
C ILE A 56 4.15 -1.83 -28.36
N LYS A 57 3.82 -2.02 -27.08
CA LYS A 57 2.98 -1.09 -26.30
C LYS A 57 3.68 -0.73 -25.01
N CYS A 58 3.55 0.54 -24.60
CA CYS A 58 4.06 1.03 -23.33
C CYS A 58 2.92 1.69 -22.58
N ILE A 59 2.70 1.27 -21.33
CA ILE A 59 1.77 1.88 -20.38
C ILE A 59 2.61 2.36 -19.21
N LEU A 60 2.37 3.59 -18.79
CA LEU A 60 3.02 4.19 -17.62
C LEU A 60 1.98 4.83 -16.71
N SER A 61 2.29 4.90 -15.42
CA SER A 61 1.49 5.61 -14.42
C SER A 61 2.33 6.72 -13.77
N THR A 62 1.69 7.85 -13.48
CA THR A 62 2.29 8.99 -12.76
C THR A 62 1.22 9.67 -11.93
N LEU A 63 1.62 10.29 -10.83
CA LEU A 63 0.80 11.28 -10.14
C LEU A 63 0.56 12.51 -11.05
N PRO A 64 -0.63 13.13 -10.99
CA PRO A 64 -0.96 14.28 -11.84
C PRO A 64 -0.14 15.53 -11.51
N ASP A 65 0.20 15.72 -10.23
CA ASP A 65 0.78 16.97 -9.71
C ASP A 65 2.23 16.80 -9.22
N HIS A 66 2.99 15.83 -9.77
CA HIS A 66 4.37 15.58 -9.36
C HIS A 66 5.38 15.92 -10.46
N GLY A 67 6.37 16.76 -10.12
CA GLY A 67 7.55 16.97 -10.95
C GLY A 67 7.32 17.51 -12.36
N ASN A 68 6.13 18.06 -12.67
CA ASN A 68 5.67 18.43 -14.02
C ASN A 68 5.71 17.28 -15.04
N ILE A 69 5.72 16.02 -14.58
CA ILE A 69 5.84 14.84 -15.43
C ILE A 69 4.69 14.76 -16.43
N LEU A 70 3.45 14.92 -15.95
CA LEU A 70 2.26 14.86 -16.79
C LEU A 70 2.28 15.92 -17.91
N GLU A 71 2.64 17.17 -17.57
CA GLU A 71 2.71 18.27 -18.55
C GLU A 71 3.83 18.05 -19.57
N ASN A 72 4.96 17.49 -19.16
CA ASN A 72 6.04 17.09 -20.06
C ASN A 72 5.57 15.98 -21.02
N LEU A 73 4.87 14.96 -20.53
CA LEU A 73 4.31 13.89 -21.36
C LEU A 73 3.26 14.42 -22.35
N LYS A 74 2.35 15.31 -21.92
CA LYS A 74 1.38 15.97 -22.81
C LYS A 74 2.05 16.74 -23.93
N THR A 75 3.17 17.39 -23.63
CA THR A 75 3.98 18.12 -24.62
C THR A 75 4.67 17.17 -25.59
N ILE A 76 5.36 16.15 -25.07
CA ILE A 76 6.15 15.19 -25.86
C ILE A 76 5.26 14.34 -26.78
N LEU A 77 4.11 13.91 -26.29
CA LEU A 77 3.16 13.06 -27.04
C LEU A 77 2.12 13.86 -27.83
N ASN A 78 2.19 15.20 -27.81
CA ASN A 78 1.22 16.08 -28.44
C ASN A 78 -0.23 15.72 -28.07
N GLU A 79 -0.63 16.04 -26.83
CA GLU A 79 -1.96 15.73 -26.29
C GLU A 79 -3.10 16.10 -27.23
N ASN A 80 -2.99 17.21 -27.99
CA ASN A 80 -4.03 17.62 -28.92
C ASN A 80 -4.34 16.57 -30.00
N GLU A 81 -3.33 15.85 -30.47
CA GLU A 81 -3.46 14.79 -31.47
C GLU A 81 -3.72 13.42 -30.83
N ASN A 82 -3.23 13.20 -29.60
CA ASN A 82 -3.19 11.89 -28.95
C ASN A 82 -3.93 11.83 -27.60
N LYS A 83 -5.06 12.52 -27.46
CA LYS A 83 -5.85 12.58 -26.20
C LYS A 83 -6.20 11.21 -25.63
N ASN A 84 -6.42 10.22 -26.50
CA ASN A 84 -6.76 8.84 -26.12
C ASN A 84 -5.62 8.08 -25.41
N LEU A 85 -4.39 8.61 -25.43
CA LEU A 85 -3.26 8.03 -24.69
C LEU A 85 -3.27 8.43 -23.21
N PHE A 86 -4.05 9.45 -22.83
CA PHE A 86 -4.11 9.95 -21.47
C PHE A 86 -5.39 9.48 -20.79
N VAL A 87 -5.24 8.59 -19.81
CA VAL A 87 -6.36 8.07 -19.01
C VAL A 87 -6.21 8.60 -17.59
N HIS A 88 -7.09 9.54 -17.22
CA HIS A 88 -7.20 9.98 -15.83
C HIS A 88 -8.02 8.98 -15.03
N VAL A 89 -7.46 8.49 -13.94
CA VAL A 89 -8.17 7.70 -12.93
C VAL A 89 -8.64 8.66 -11.82
N PRO A 90 -9.95 9.00 -11.76
CA PRO A 90 -10.45 9.89 -10.73
C PRO A 90 -10.62 9.15 -9.39
N PRO A 91 -10.76 9.91 -8.29
CA PRO A 91 -11.22 9.38 -7.01
C PRO A 91 -12.61 8.73 -7.11
N PHE A 92 -12.98 7.93 -6.11
CA PHE A 92 -14.29 7.30 -6.05
C PHE A 92 -15.42 8.31 -5.82
N GLU A 93 -16.54 8.09 -6.50
CA GLU A 93 -17.81 8.72 -6.13
C GLU A 93 -18.47 7.96 -4.97
N PRO A 94 -19.17 8.64 -4.04
CA PRO A 94 -19.84 7.99 -2.91
C PRO A 94 -20.80 6.86 -3.31
N SER A 95 -21.49 7.00 -4.44
CA SER A 95 -22.39 5.98 -5.01
C SER A 95 -21.66 4.68 -5.37
N THR A 96 -20.43 4.79 -5.87
CA THR A 96 -19.61 3.66 -6.28
C THR A 96 -19.04 2.92 -5.06
N VAL A 97 -18.74 3.64 -3.97
CA VAL A 97 -18.24 3.04 -2.73
C VAL A 97 -19.18 1.97 -2.19
N GLU A 98 -20.48 2.23 -2.17
CA GLU A 98 -21.46 1.27 -1.66
C GLU A 98 -21.50 -0.03 -2.50
N ILE A 99 -21.39 0.10 -3.82
CA ILE A 99 -21.33 -1.04 -4.74
C ILE A 99 -20.09 -1.89 -4.43
N VAL A 100 -18.92 -1.25 -4.36
CA VAL A 100 -17.66 -1.98 -4.13
C VAL A 100 -17.63 -2.61 -2.74
N TYR A 101 -18.13 -1.94 -1.70
CA TYR A 101 -18.24 -2.53 -0.37
C TYR A 101 -19.18 -3.71 -0.33
N ASN A 102 -20.31 -3.69 -1.05
CA ASN A 102 -21.19 -4.84 -1.13
C ASN A 102 -20.48 -6.05 -1.76
N ASP A 103 -19.74 -5.83 -2.84
CA ASP A 103 -18.99 -6.89 -3.52
C ASP A 103 -17.90 -7.47 -2.61
N TRP A 104 -17.10 -6.62 -1.97
CA TRP A 104 -16.03 -7.06 -1.06
C TRP A 104 -16.57 -7.75 0.20
N LEU A 105 -17.69 -7.27 0.76
CA LEU A 105 -18.35 -7.92 1.91
C LEU A 105 -18.91 -9.29 1.51
N ALA A 106 -19.49 -9.42 0.32
CA ALA A 106 -19.98 -10.70 -0.18
C ALA A 106 -18.86 -11.74 -0.31
N VAL A 107 -17.68 -11.34 -0.80
CA VAL A 107 -16.47 -12.19 -0.85
C VAL A 107 -16.03 -12.63 0.55
N LYS A 108 -16.11 -11.74 1.55
CA LYS A 108 -15.81 -12.09 2.96
C LYS A 108 -16.96 -12.81 3.69
N HIS A 109 -18.07 -13.14 3.00
CA HIS A 109 -19.29 -13.70 3.60
C HIS A 109 -19.85 -12.86 4.77
N ARG A 110 -19.76 -11.54 4.67
CA ARG A 110 -20.28 -10.59 5.66
C ARG A 110 -21.32 -9.66 5.06
N SER A 111 -22.04 -8.96 5.93
CA SER A 111 -22.96 -7.88 5.57
C SER A 111 -23.03 -6.86 6.68
N LEU A 112 -23.45 -5.64 6.34
CA LEU A 112 -23.67 -4.56 7.29
C LEU A 112 -25.16 -4.42 7.62
N SER A 113 -25.45 -4.01 8.86
CA SER A 113 -26.79 -3.62 9.28
C SER A 113 -27.25 -2.33 8.58
N THR A 114 -28.55 -2.03 8.59
CA THR A 114 -29.10 -0.80 8.02
C THR A 114 -28.49 0.46 8.64
N GLU A 115 -28.22 0.44 9.95
CA GLU A 115 -27.59 1.53 10.68
C GLU A 115 -26.13 1.73 10.24
N GLN A 116 -25.35 0.64 10.17
CA GLN A 116 -23.96 0.66 9.71
C GLN A 116 -23.84 1.13 8.26
N ARG A 117 -24.75 0.69 7.38
CA ARG A 117 -24.81 1.15 5.97
C ARG A 117 -25.09 2.65 5.90
N SER A 118 -26.09 3.11 6.64
CA SER A 118 -26.45 4.53 6.67
C SER A 118 -25.31 5.40 7.21
N PHE A 119 -24.58 4.92 8.21
CA PHE A 119 -23.40 5.59 8.74
C PHE A 119 -22.31 5.74 7.68
N ILE A 120 -21.93 4.65 7.01
CA ILE A 120 -20.88 4.68 5.97
C ILE A 120 -21.29 5.56 4.79
N HIS A 121 -22.54 5.45 4.34
CA HIS A 121 -23.06 6.32 3.27
C HIS A 121 -22.95 7.80 3.63
N ASN A 122 -23.36 8.17 4.85
CA ASN A 122 -23.24 9.55 5.34
C ASN A 122 -21.79 10.00 5.50
N LEU A 123 -20.89 9.11 5.93
CA LEU A 123 -19.46 9.39 6.05
C LEU A 123 -18.85 9.69 4.68
N MET A 124 -19.11 8.85 3.69
CA MET A 124 -18.56 8.98 2.33
C MET A 124 -19.11 10.22 1.62
N ASN A 125 -20.41 10.53 1.76
CA ASN A 125 -21.01 11.74 1.18
C ASN A 125 -20.44 13.05 1.72
N LYS A 126 -19.84 13.04 2.92
CA LYS A 126 -19.19 14.22 3.51
C LYS A 126 -17.76 14.42 3.02
N LYS A 127 -17.16 13.43 2.35
CA LYS A 127 -15.78 13.53 1.87
C LYS A 127 -15.71 14.34 0.59
N HIS A 128 -14.72 15.22 0.52
CA HIS A 128 -14.38 15.94 -0.70
C HIS A 128 -13.79 15.00 -1.75
N GLU A 129 -12.99 14.04 -1.32
CA GLU A 129 -12.28 13.09 -2.16
C GLU A 129 -12.22 11.72 -1.49
N ILE A 130 -12.47 10.65 -2.25
CA ILE A 130 -12.46 9.28 -1.74
C ILE A 130 -11.39 8.50 -2.49
N LEU A 131 -10.20 8.45 -1.90
CA LEU A 131 -9.09 7.72 -2.49
C LEU A 131 -9.30 6.20 -2.38
N PRO A 132 -8.85 5.40 -3.36
CA PRO A 132 -8.94 3.94 -3.30
C PRO A 132 -8.35 3.34 -2.02
N LEU A 133 -7.19 3.84 -1.56
CA LEU A 133 -6.56 3.37 -0.34
C LEU A 133 -7.38 3.71 0.91
N PHE A 134 -7.94 4.92 1.00
CA PHE A 134 -8.85 5.29 2.08
C PHE A 134 -10.04 4.34 2.13
N MET A 135 -10.64 4.08 0.96
CA MET A 135 -11.76 3.17 0.82
C MET A 135 -11.41 1.74 1.26
N LYS A 136 -10.21 1.24 0.91
CA LYS A 136 -9.72 -0.07 1.35
C LYS A 136 -9.52 -0.14 2.87
N LEU A 137 -8.87 0.85 3.47
CA LEU A 137 -8.66 0.88 4.93
C LEU A 137 -9.99 0.97 5.70
N MET A 138 -10.93 1.77 5.21
CA MET A 138 -12.28 1.82 5.77
C MET A 138 -13.00 0.46 5.64
N PHE A 139 -12.82 -0.26 4.53
CA PHE A 139 -13.33 -1.63 4.41
C PHE A 139 -12.70 -2.57 5.44
N ASP A 140 -11.40 -2.45 5.71
CA ASP A 140 -10.71 -3.26 6.72
C ASP A 140 -11.18 -2.94 8.13
N ILE A 141 -11.69 -1.73 8.39
CA ILE A 141 -12.35 -1.40 9.65
C ILE A 141 -13.72 -2.10 9.74
N ILE A 142 -14.59 -1.85 8.76
CA ILE A 142 -16.00 -2.29 8.81
C ILE A 142 -16.15 -3.80 8.62
N SER A 143 -15.19 -4.45 7.96
CA SER A 143 -15.21 -5.90 7.75
C SER A 143 -15.03 -6.72 9.03
N TYR A 144 -14.76 -6.07 10.18
CA TYR A 144 -14.76 -6.71 11.49
C TYR A 144 -16.05 -6.47 12.30
N TRP A 145 -16.92 -5.56 11.86
CA TRP A 145 -18.15 -5.22 12.59
C TRP A 145 -19.14 -6.37 12.65
N HIS A 146 -19.66 -6.61 13.84
CA HIS A 146 -20.84 -7.43 14.08
C HIS A 146 -22.08 -6.57 13.99
N SER A 147 -23.25 -7.18 13.76
CA SER A 147 -24.52 -6.45 13.67
C SER A 147 -24.93 -5.75 14.97
N TYR A 148 -24.39 -6.20 16.11
CA TYR A 148 -24.65 -5.65 17.44
C TYR A 148 -23.56 -4.67 17.92
N ASP A 149 -22.48 -4.48 17.16
CA ASP A 149 -21.42 -3.56 17.54
C ASP A 149 -21.94 -2.12 17.44
N LYS A 150 -21.72 -1.36 18.51
CA LYS A 150 -21.98 0.09 18.47
C LYS A 150 -20.95 0.75 17.56
N ILE A 151 -21.42 1.66 16.70
CA ILE A 151 -20.54 2.41 15.83
C ILE A 151 -19.71 3.37 16.68
N ASP A 152 -18.40 3.31 16.49
CA ASP A 152 -17.45 4.22 17.14
C ASP A 152 -17.57 5.62 16.52
N GLU A 153 -18.04 6.59 17.30
CA GLU A 153 -18.28 7.95 16.82
C GLU A 153 -17.00 8.64 16.31
N SER A 154 -15.81 8.20 16.76
CA SER A 154 -14.53 8.74 16.29
C SER A 154 -14.28 8.50 14.80
N LEU A 155 -14.97 7.52 14.19
CA LEU A 155 -14.91 7.28 12.75
C LEU A 155 -15.40 8.46 11.91
N ASN A 156 -16.25 9.34 12.48
CA ASN A 156 -16.65 10.58 11.80
C ASN A 156 -15.47 11.54 11.59
N GLN A 157 -14.39 11.39 12.35
CA GLN A 157 -13.23 12.27 12.33
C GLN A 157 -12.19 11.84 11.31
N LEU A 158 -12.30 10.64 10.70
CA LEU A 158 -11.28 10.14 9.78
C LEU A 158 -11.40 10.82 8.42
N ASN A 159 -10.50 11.72 8.07
CA ASN A 159 -10.56 12.52 6.84
C ASN A 159 -9.66 12.03 5.72
N ASP A 160 -8.57 11.36 6.08
CA ASP A 160 -7.56 10.91 5.14
C ASP A 160 -7.06 9.49 5.48
N VAL A 161 -6.11 9.02 4.67
CA VAL A 161 -5.48 7.71 4.81
C VAL A 161 -4.76 7.59 6.16
N ASP A 162 -4.10 8.65 6.62
CA ASP A 162 -3.33 8.64 7.87
C ASP A 162 -4.24 8.48 9.09
N ASP A 163 -5.39 9.15 9.09
CA ASP A 163 -6.41 8.98 10.13
C ASP A 163 -6.89 7.51 10.19
N CYS A 164 -7.14 6.89 9.05
CA CYS A 164 -7.53 5.48 8.95
C CYS A 164 -6.45 4.54 9.50
N ILE A 165 -5.18 4.77 9.15
CA ILE A 165 -4.04 3.99 9.67
C ILE A 165 -3.95 4.12 11.19
N ARG A 166 -4.02 5.35 11.72
CA ARG A 166 -3.99 5.60 13.17
C ARG A 166 -5.14 4.90 13.89
N TYR A 167 -6.34 4.94 13.31
CA TYR A 167 -7.51 4.25 13.86
C TYR A 167 -7.29 2.74 13.92
N LEU A 168 -6.85 2.13 12.81
CA LEU A 168 -6.56 0.69 12.73
C LEU A 168 -5.50 0.29 13.76
N PHE A 169 -4.42 1.04 13.88
CA PHE A 169 -3.32 0.73 14.80
C PHE A 169 -3.77 0.83 16.26
N LYS A 170 -4.54 1.86 16.61
CA LYS A 170 -5.13 1.99 17.96
C LYS A 170 -6.07 0.84 18.30
N ARG A 171 -6.84 0.36 17.32
CA ARG A 171 -7.68 -0.84 17.50
C ARG A 171 -6.82 -2.07 17.77
N LEU A 172 -5.77 -2.28 16.97
CA LEU A 172 -4.86 -3.42 17.11
C LEU A 172 -4.08 -3.40 18.44
N GLU A 173 -3.69 -2.22 18.94
CA GLU A 173 -3.12 -2.06 20.27
C GLU A 173 -4.04 -2.60 21.37
N ILE A 174 -5.35 -2.36 21.26
CA ILE A 174 -6.32 -2.87 22.24
C ILE A 174 -6.46 -4.40 22.12
N VAL A 175 -6.51 -4.92 20.89
CA VAL A 175 -6.66 -6.36 20.62
C VAL A 175 -5.46 -7.18 21.10
N HIS A 176 -4.25 -6.70 20.84
CA HIS A 176 -3.01 -7.47 21.04
C HIS A 176 -2.23 -7.14 22.30
N ASN A 177 -2.78 -6.29 23.17
CA ASN A 177 -2.08 -5.61 24.26
C ASN A 177 -1.21 -4.44 23.79
N THR A 178 -1.48 -3.26 24.33
CA THR A 178 -0.86 -2.00 23.88
C THR A 178 0.65 -2.03 23.98
N VAL A 179 1.20 -2.58 25.08
CA VAL A 179 2.66 -2.61 25.28
C VAL A 179 3.32 -3.57 24.28
N LEU A 180 2.76 -4.77 24.13
CA LEU A 180 3.29 -5.78 23.20
C LEU A 180 3.25 -5.28 21.75
N PHE A 181 2.09 -4.79 21.30
CA PHE A 181 1.89 -4.34 19.92
C PHE A 181 2.77 -3.13 19.60
N SER A 182 2.78 -2.12 20.47
CA SER A 182 3.59 -0.91 20.26
C SER A 182 5.09 -1.23 20.24
N ARG A 183 5.56 -2.12 21.12
CA ARG A 183 6.97 -2.56 21.15
C ARG A 183 7.34 -3.37 19.91
N ALA A 184 6.47 -4.28 19.46
CA ALA A 184 6.71 -5.05 18.24
C ALA A 184 6.92 -4.12 17.03
N LEU A 185 6.00 -3.17 16.81
CA LEU A 185 6.13 -2.17 15.74
C LEU A 185 7.36 -1.27 15.91
N CYS A 186 7.68 -0.87 17.15
CA CYS A 186 8.87 -0.06 17.42
C CYS A 186 10.17 -0.81 17.06
N TYR A 187 10.28 -2.09 17.39
CA TYR A 187 11.46 -2.88 17.05
C TYR A 187 11.56 -3.15 15.54
N MET A 188 10.44 -3.45 14.88
CA MET A 188 10.40 -3.57 13.41
C MET A 188 10.89 -2.28 12.73
N THR A 189 10.33 -1.14 13.12
CA THR A 189 10.67 0.16 12.52
C THR A 189 12.07 0.65 12.87
N ALA A 190 12.63 0.25 14.02
CA ALA A 190 14.01 0.58 14.40
C ALA A 190 15.06 -0.21 13.61
N CYS A 191 14.71 -1.40 13.12
CA CYS A 191 15.61 -2.27 12.36
C CYS A 191 15.64 -1.89 10.89
N ARG A 192 16.65 -1.08 10.50
CA ARG A 192 16.79 -0.57 9.12
C ARG A 192 16.84 -1.65 8.03
N SER A 193 17.39 -2.81 8.37
CA SER A 193 17.49 -3.96 7.46
C SER A 193 16.36 -4.97 7.64
N GLY A 194 15.25 -4.56 8.26
CA GLY A 194 14.19 -5.47 8.68
C GLY A 194 14.62 -6.32 9.87
N ILE A 195 13.67 -7.11 10.38
CA ILE A 195 13.90 -8.01 11.51
C ILE A 195 13.26 -9.37 11.20
N SER A 196 13.99 -10.46 11.42
CA SER A 196 13.41 -11.80 11.28
C SER A 196 12.42 -12.09 12.40
N GLN A 197 11.52 -13.05 12.19
CA GLN A 197 10.57 -13.46 13.24
C GLN A 197 11.29 -13.88 14.53
N ASN A 198 12.37 -14.66 14.42
CA ASN A 198 13.11 -15.14 15.58
C ASN A 198 13.77 -14.00 16.35
N GLU A 199 14.38 -13.05 15.64
CA GLU A 199 14.99 -11.87 16.27
C GLU A 199 13.94 -10.99 16.95
N LEU A 200 12.78 -10.78 16.33
CA LEU A 200 11.70 -10.01 16.92
C LEU A 200 11.17 -10.67 18.20
N GLU A 201 10.95 -11.99 18.16
CA GLU A 201 10.56 -12.76 19.35
C GLU A 201 11.62 -12.70 20.45
N ASP A 202 12.91 -12.78 20.10
CA ASP A 202 14.02 -12.69 21.04
C ASP A 202 14.10 -11.30 21.69
N VAL A 203 14.04 -10.22 20.89
CA VAL A 203 14.07 -8.85 21.41
C VAL A 203 12.85 -8.54 22.28
N LEU A 204 11.65 -8.97 21.88
CA LEU A 204 10.44 -8.85 22.72
C LEU A 204 10.54 -9.68 24.01
N SER A 205 11.26 -10.81 23.97
CA SER A 205 11.53 -11.63 25.17
C SER A 205 12.54 -10.99 26.12
N LEU A 206 13.29 -9.98 25.68
CA LEU A 206 14.22 -9.21 26.50
C LEU A 206 13.60 -7.92 27.07
N ASP A 207 12.40 -7.53 26.62
CA ASP A 207 11.67 -6.38 27.15
C ASP A 207 10.87 -6.78 28.40
N ASP A 208 11.38 -6.37 29.57
CA ASP A 208 10.76 -6.64 30.87
C ASP A 208 9.32 -6.12 30.98
N ASP A 209 8.98 -5.00 30.33
CA ASP A 209 7.64 -4.41 30.40
C ASP A 209 6.67 -5.17 29.49
N VAL A 210 7.13 -5.65 28.34
CA VAL A 210 6.37 -6.59 27.50
C VAL A 210 6.09 -7.86 28.28
N LEU A 211 7.12 -8.47 28.88
CA LEU A 211 6.96 -9.73 29.61
C LEU A 211 6.04 -9.61 30.83
N LYS A 212 6.15 -8.52 31.61
CA LYS A 212 5.23 -8.25 32.73
C LYS A 212 3.79 -8.14 32.26
N ASN A 213 3.57 -7.53 31.10
CA ASN A 213 2.23 -7.33 30.57
C ASN A 213 1.64 -8.61 29.97
N VAL A 214 2.47 -9.46 29.38
CA VAL A 214 2.05 -10.77 28.86
C VAL A 214 1.80 -11.78 29.98
N PHE A 215 2.66 -11.81 31.01
CA PHE A 215 2.63 -12.79 32.10
C PHE A 215 2.00 -12.24 33.38
N GLN A 216 0.74 -11.76 33.29
CA GLN A 216 0.06 -11.12 34.43
C GLN A 216 -0.30 -12.09 35.57
N HIS A 217 -0.57 -13.36 35.23
CA HIS A 217 -1.08 -14.36 36.19
C HIS A 217 -0.11 -15.48 36.51
N TYR A 218 0.87 -15.74 35.64
CA TYR A 218 1.84 -16.81 35.79
C TYR A 218 3.15 -16.45 35.10
N ILE A 219 4.25 -16.56 35.84
CA ILE A 219 5.60 -16.33 35.33
C ILE A 219 6.20 -17.70 34.99
N PRO A 220 6.50 -17.99 33.71
CA PRO A 220 7.11 -19.25 33.33
C PRO A 220 8.56 -19.36 33.86
N PRO A 221 9.08 -20.58 34.07
CA PRO A 221 10.48 -20.81 34.46
C PRO A 221 11.47 -20.24 33.44
N VAL A 222 11.11 -20.29 32.15
CA VAL A 222 11.84 -19.66 31.06
C VAL A 222 11.02 -18.47 30.56
N ARG A 223 11.57 -17.27 30.75
CA ARG A 223 10.94 -16.02 30.32
C ARG A 223 11.20 -15.79 28.83
N ARG A 224 10.31 -16.31 28.00
CA ARG A 224 10.29 -16.10 26.54
C ARG A 224 8.87 -15.74 26.11
N LEU A 225 8.74 -14.80 25.19
CA LEU A 225 7.46 -14.46 24.57
C LEU A 225 6.87 -15.73 23.92
N PRO A 226 5.59 -16.07 24.17
CA PRO A 226 4.93 -17.11 23.42
C PRO A 226 4.78 -16.68 21.95
N GLY A 227 5.42 -17.40 21.01
CA GLY A 227 5.42 -17.06 19.58
C GLY A 227 4.03 -16.94 18.93
N ILE A 228 3.01 -17.58 19.53
CA ILE A 228 1.61 -17.42 19.11
C ILE A 228 1.11 -15.97 19.20
N LEU A 229 1.64 -15.17 20.15
CA LEU A 229 1.24 -13.77 20.29
C LEU A 229 1.71 -12.94 19.10
N TRP A 230 2.97 -13.11 18.71
CA TRP A 230 3.49 -12.49 17.49
C TRP A 230 2.75 -12.99 16.25
N THR A 231 2.50 -14.30 16.14
CA THR A 231 1.76 -14.88 15.00
C THR A 231 0.39 -14.22 14.83
N ARG A 232 -0.32 -13.93 15.91
CA ARG A 232 -1.62 -13.24 15.85
C ARG A 232 -1.48 -11.77 15.41
N ILE A 233 -0.48 -11.06 15.90
CA ILE A 233 -0.18 -9.68 15.48
C ILE A 233 0.13 -9.66 13.98
N ARG A 234 1.02 -10.56 13.53
CA ARG A 234 1.41 -10.70 12.12
C ARG A 234 0.20 -10.96 11.23
N ASN A 235 -0.67 -11.90 11.60
CA ASN A 235 -1.86 -12.22 10.81
C ASN A 235 -2.81 -11.02 10.66
N ASP A 236 -2.96 -10.20 11.70
CA ASP A 236 -3.82 -9.00 11.63
C ASP A 236 -3.15 -7.82 10.89
N LEU A 237 -1.83 -7.88 10.68
CA LEU A 237 -1.04 -6.90 9.94
C LEU A 237 -0.58 -7.37 8.55
N ASP A 238 -0.98 -8.58 8.12
CA ASP A 238 -0.42 -9.27 6.96
C ASP A 238 -0.46 -8.42 5.68
N GLU A 239 -1.57 -7.70 5.47
CA GLU A 239 -1.75 -6.82 4.31
C GLU A 239 -0.96 -5.49 4.38
N TYR A 240 -0.35 -5.18 5.53
CA TYR A 240 0.36 -3.92 5.80
C TYR A 240 1.87 -4.09 6.03
N ILE A 241 2.34 -5.34 6.08
CA ILE A 241 3.74 -5.68 6.33
C ILE A 241 4.36 -6.17 5.03
N THR A 242 5.65 -5.87 4.82
CA THR A 242 6.40 -6.42 3.69
C THR A 242 7.46 -7.40 4.17
N GLU A 243 7.56 -8.55 3.51
CA GLU A 243 8.60 -9.54 3.77
C GLU A 243 9.63 -9.52 2.63
N LYS A 244 10.92 -9.56 2.99
CA LYS A 244 12.04 -9.63 2.03
C LYS A 244 13.02 -10.70 2.48
N GLU A 245 13.75 -11.27 1.54
CA GLU A 245 14.83 -12.20 1.83
C GLU A 245 16.17 -11.45 1.89
N ILE A 246 16.87 -11.56 3.02
CA ILE A 246 18.21 -11.01 3.23
C ILE A 246 19.07 -12.11 3.82
N ASP A 247 20.22 -12.39 3.19
CA ASP A 247 21.16 -13.44 3.62
C ASP A 247 20.48 -14.81 3.88
N ASP A 248 19.63 -15.24 2.94
CA ASP A 248 18.82 -16.47 3.00
C ASP A 248 17.83 -16.55 4.19
N ALA A 249 17.50 -15.41 4.80
CA ALA A 249 16.54 -15.30 5.90
C ALA A 249 15.39 -14.33 5.55
N PRO A 250 14.13 -14.72 5.83
CA PRO A 250 13.01 -13.80 5.72
C PRO A 250 13.06 -12.75 6.83
N VAL A 251 13.06 -11.49 6.43
CA VAL A 251 12.98 -10.33 7.32
C VAL A 251 11.73 -9.51 7.01
N ILE A 252 11.21 -8.90 8.07
CA ILE A 252 9.94 -8.21 8.08
C ILE A 252 10.18 -6.70 8.19
N TYR A 253 9.44 -5.93 7.39
CA TYR A 253 9.44 -4.47 7.33
C TYR A 253 8.05 -3.90 7.60
#